data_AF-A0A821KYF9-F1
#
_entry.id   AF-A0A821KYF9-F1
#
_cell.length_a   1.000
_cell.length_b   1.000
_cell.length_c   1.000
_cell.angle_alpha   90.00
_cell.angle_beta   90.00
_cell.angle_gamma   90.00
#
_symmetry.space_group_name_H-M   'P 1'
#
loop_
_entity.id
_entity.type
_entity.pdbx_description
1 polymer ?
#
loop_
_entity_poly.entity_id
_entity_poly.type
_entity_poly.pdbx_seq_one_letter_code
_entity_poly.pdbx_strand_id
1 'polypeptide(L)'
;MSGSNKNEKKEEDCSCYAESRTKKTCPPVRNVTHPLRYYEFSPDELKALEECDKESFYQRCLPFSTLFATVTYAAVKYEFLSRNPHFGAVPKVLVAAFVGHIYGRLSYMSKCEAKLRNLPTNSHLGNVMRKYHLENNPPLDPKKR
;
A
#
# COMPACT_ATOMS: atom_id res chain seq x y z
N MET A 1 37.12 6.34 -37.42
CA MET A 1 36.89 5.41 -36.29
C MET A 1 37.14 6.18 -35.00
N SER A 2 36.17 6.11 -34.08
CA SER A 2 36.16 6.45 -32.63
C SER A 2 37.07 7.57 -32.10
N GLY A 3 36.60 8.53 -31.31
CA GLY A 3 35.33 8.71 -30.63
C GLY A 3 35.48 9.87 -29.63
N SER A 4 34.49 10.74 -29.57
CA SER A 4 34.38 11.79 -28.55
C SER A 4 33.97 11.19 -27.21
N ASN A 5 34.53 11.66 -26.10
CA ASN A 5 33.70 12.18 -25.03
C ASN A 5 34.44 13.16 -24.11
N LYS A 6 33.82 14.33 -23.95
CA LYS A 6 34.14 15.39 -23.01
C LYS A 6 33.31 15.21 -21.74
N ASN A 7 33.64 16.04 -20.74
CA ASN A 7 32.79 16.62 -19.70
C ASN A 7 32.92 15.92 -18.35
N GLU A 8 33.68 16.50 -17.42
CA GLU A 8 33.36 17.70 -16.62
C GLU A 8 32.33 17.36 -15.55
N LYS A 9 32.82 17.39 -14.30
CA LYS A 9 32.09 17.08 -13.07
C LYS A 9 30.82 17.92 -13.01
N LYS A 10 29.67 17.27 -13.16
CA LYS A 10 28.38 17.84 -12.76
C LYS A 10 28.08 17.35 -11.36
N GLU A 11 28.20 18.27 -10.42
CA GLU A 11 27.67 18.20 -9.06
C GLU A 11 26.14 18.03 -9.18
N GLU A 12 25.68 16.78 -9.20
CA GLU A 12 24.25 16.47 -9.16
C GLU A 12 23.80 16.44 -7.70
N ASP A 13 23.30 17.61 -7.31
CA ASP A 13 22.45 17.90 -6.17
C ASP A 13 21.50 16.72 -5.88
N CYS A 14 21.89 15.87 -4.93
CA CYS A 14 21.06 14.74 -4.47
C CYS A 14 19.97 15.26 -3.51
N SER A 15 19.08 16.09 -4.04
CA SER A 15 17.74 16.23 -3.50
C SER A 15 16.90 15.06 -4.04
N CYS A 16 15.93 14.58 -3.25
CA CYS A 16 15.00 13.49 -3.59
C CYS A 16 15.52 12.07 -3.30
N TYR A 17 15.55 11.68 -2.03
CA TYR A 17 14.68 10.64 -1.46
C TYR A 17 14.95 10.52 0.04
N ALA A 18 14.00 11.01 0.85
CA ALA A 18 13.97 11.02 2.32
C ALA A 18 15.21 11.67 3.01
N GLU A 19 15.12 12.98 3.24
CA GLU A 19 16.10 13.71 4.06
C GLU A 19 15.94 13.36 5.55
N SER A 20 16.48 12.21 5.94
CA SER A 20 16.65 11.84 7.34
C SER A 20 17.92 12.50 7.90
N ARG A 21 17.79 13.13 9.06
CA ARG A 21 18.86 13.85 9.77
C ARG A 21 19.89 12.91 10.38
N THR A 22 20.63 12.13 9.58
CA THR A 22 21.74 11.31 10.08
C THR A 22 23.00 11.50 9.24
N LYS A 23 24.02 12.11 9.86
CA LYS A 23 25.40 12.16 9.35
C LYS A 23 25.97 10.74 9.27
N LYS A 24 25.78 10.00 8.18
CA LYS A 24 26.63 8.86 7.79
C LYS A 24 26.73 8.78 6.27
N THR A 25 27.95 8.54 5.79
CA THR A 25 28.31 8.29 4.39
C THR A 25 27.30 7.39 3.68
N CYS A 26 26.84 7.80 2.51
CA CYS A 26 25.89 7.05 1.70
C CYS A 26 26.39 5.61 1.47
N PRO A 27 25.54 4.58 1.64
CA PRO A 27 25.90 3.22 1.27
C PRO A 27 26.15 3.15 -0.24
N PRO A 28 27.04 2.25 -0.72
CA PRO A 28 27.34 2.12 -2.14
C PRO A 28 26.06 1.84 -2.93
N VAL A 29 25.90 2.53 -4.06
CA VAL A 29 24.79 2.37 -5.00
C VAL A 29 24.77 0.92 -5.48
N ARG A 30 23.98 0.07 -4.84
CA ARG A 30 23.57 -1.21 -5.41
C ARG A 30 22.36 -0.89 -6.28
N ASN A 31 22.25 -1.47 -7.47
CA ASN A 31 21.03 -1.39 -8.28
C ASN A 31 19.86 -1.92 -7.44
N VAL A 32 19.10 -1.02 -6.83
CA VAL A 32 17.93 -1.37 -6.03
C VAL A 32 16.70 -0.99 -6.84
N THR A 33 15.86 -1.99 -7.11
CA THR A 33 14.61 -1.83 -7.87
C THR A 33 13.48 -1.21 -7.05
N HIS A 34 13.66 -0.89 -5.76
CA HIS A 34 12.58 -0.34 -4.92
C HIS A 34 13.03 0.82 -4.02
N PRO A 35 12.35 1.99 -4.07
CA PRO A 35 12.74 3.23 -3.38
C PRO A 35 12.60 3.17 -1.84
N LEU A 36 11.90 2.17 -1.29
CA LEU A 36 11.70 2.03 0.16
C LEU A 36 12.78 1.22 0.89
N ARG A 37 13.81 0.72 0.19
CA ARG A 37 14.78 -0.21 0.78
C ARG A 37 15.69 0.40 1.85
N TYR A 38 15.77 1.73 1.92
CA TYR A 38 16.59 2.48 2.87
C TYR A 38 15.76 3.31 3.85
N TYR A 39 14.44 3.18 3.85
CA TYR A 39 13.58 3.89 4.78
C TYR A 39 13.51 3.14 6.11
N GLU A 40 14.14 3.67 7.14
CA GLU A 40 13.98 3.19 8.51
C GLU A 40 12.72 3.80 9.11
N PHE A 41 11.68 2.98 9.26
CA PHE A 41 10.43 3.38 9.91
C PHE A 41 10.67 3.71 11.38
N SER A 42 10.04 4.77 11.87
CA SER A 42 10.00 5.03 13.31
C SER A 42 9.14 3.96 14.02
N PRO A 43 9.34 3.70 15.32
CA PRO A 43 8.53 2.73 16.05
C PRO A 43 7.03 3.07 16.03
N ASP A 44 6.69 4.36 15.98
CA ASP A 44 5.31 4.83 15.89
C ASP A 44 4.68 4.55 14.51
N GLU A 45 5.47 4.68 13.44
CA GLU A 45 5.04 4.36 12.07
C GLU A 45 4.83 2.85 11.90
N LEU A 46 5.76 2.03 12.40
CA LEU A 46 5.64 0.57 12.41
C LEU A 46 4.40 0.11 13.16
N LYS A 47 4.16 0.65 14.36
CA LYS A 47 3.00 0.30 15.17
C LYS A 47 1.69 0.66 14.48
N ALA A 48 1.61 1.82 13.83
CA ALA A 48 0.42 2.24 13.11
C ALA A 48 0.12 1.34 11.90
N LEU A 49 1.16 0.91 11.17
CA LEU A 49 1.03 -0.03 10.05
C LEU A 49 0.54 -1.41 10.53
N GLU A 50 1.11 -1.92 11.61
CA GLU A 50 0.70 -3.21 12.17
C GLU A 50 -0.76 -3.18 12.66
N GLU A 51 -1.16 -2.11 13.34
CA GLU A 51 -2.54 -1.94 13.83
C GLU A 51 -3.52 -1.92 12.66
N CYS A 52 -3.18 -1.21 11.59
CA CYS A 52 -4.00 -1.15 10.39
C CYS A 52 -4.17 -2.54 9.73
N ASP A 53 -3.10 -3.34 9.67
CA ASP A 53 -3.16 -4.69 9.12
C ASP A 53 -4.06 -5.61 9.95
N LYS A 54 -3.95 -5.54 11.28
CA LYS A 54 -4.81 -6.30 12.20
C LYS A 54 -6.27 -5.89 12.09
N GLU A 55 -6.57 -4.59 12.16
CA GLU A 55 -7.93 -4.06 12.04
C GLU A 55 -8.56 -4.45 10.69
N SER A 56 -7.80 -4.35 9.59
CA SER A 56 -8.26 -4.72 8.25
C SER A 56 -8.63 -6.20 8.16
N PHE A 57 -7.83 -7.07 8.78
CA PHE A 57 -8.04 -8.51 8.76
C PHE A 57 -9.32 -8.87 9.51
N TYR A 58 -9.43 -8.46 10.77
CA TYR A 58 -10.55 -8.87 11.63
C TYR A 58 -11.87 -8.19 11.23
N GLN A 59 -11.84 -6.89 10.92
CA GLN A 59 -13.07 -6.12 10.76
C GLN A 59 -13.70 -6.24 9.37
N ARG A 60 -12.91 -6.56 8.33
CA ARG A 60 -13.38 -6.54 6.94
C ARG A 60 -12.98 -7.76 6.11
N CYS A 61 -11.73 -8.21 6.18
CA CYS A 61 -11.31 -9.34 5.35
C CYS A 61 -12.03 -10.63 5.74
N LEU A 62 -12.18 -10.90 7.03
CA LEU A 62 -12.93 -12.06 7.52
C LEU A 62 -14.40 -12.04 7.07
N PRO A 63 -15.21 -11.00 7.33
CA PRO A 63 -16.62 -11.00 6.91
C PRO A 63 -16.78 -10.97 5.38
N PHE A 64 -15.92 -10.27 4.62
CA PHE A 64 -16.00 -10.31 3.17
C PHE A 64 -15.62 -11.69 2.62
N SER A 65 -14.53 -12.30 3.10
CA SER A 65 -14.13 -13.64 2.67
C SER A 65 -15.20 -14.68 2.96
N THR A 66 -15.82 -14.65 4.15
CA THR A 66 -16.89 -15.58 4.50
C THR A 66 -18.16 -15.31 3.70
N LEU A 67 -18.51 -14.05 3.44
CA LEU A 67 -19.63 -13.69 2.58
C LEU A 67 -19.42 -14.19 1.15
N PHE A 68 -18.28 -13.90 0.53
CA PHE A 68 -17.97 -14.38 -0.82
C PHE A 68 -17.92 -15.91 -0.90
N ALA A 69 -17.37 -16.57 0.12
CA ALA A 69 -17.33 -18.02 0.19
C ALA A 69 -18.74 -18.63 0.30
N THR A 70 -19.61 -18.08 1.17
CA THR A 70 -20.97 -18.57 1.35
C THR A 70 -21.86 -18.32 0.14
N VAL A 71 -21.76 -17.14 -0.48
CA VAL A 71 -22.44 -16.82 -1.74
C VAL A 71 -22.03 -17.78 -2.85
N THR A 72 -20.73 -18.04 -3.01
CA THR A 72 -20.22 -18.97 -4.03
C THR A 72 -20.65 -20.40 -3.74
N TYR A 73 -20.65 -20.81 -2.48
CA TYR A 73 -21.14 -22.13 -2.07
C TYR A 73 -22.63 -22.31 -2.38
N ALA A 74 -23.45 -21.30 -2.08
CA ALA A 74 -24.87 -21.30 -2.42
C ALA A 74 -25.07 -21.37 -3.94
N ALA A 75 -24.34 -20.57 -4.72
CA ALA A 75 -24.41 -20.57 -6.19
C ALA A 75 -24.07 -21.93 -6.81
N VAL A 76 -23.11 -22.67 -6.25
CA VAL A 76 -22.81 -24.05 -6.68
C VAL A 76 -23.92 -25.02 -6.29
N LYS A 77 -24.58 -24.82 -5.14
CA LYS A 77 -25.70 -25.67 -4.68
C LYS A 77 -26.96 -25.47 -5.54
N TYR A 78 -27.24 -24.25 -5.98
CA TYR A 78 -28.37 -23.93 -6.86
C TYR A 78 -28.10 -24.21 -8.35
N GLU A 79 -27.03 -24.96 -8.67
CA GLU A 79 -26.60 -25.30 -10.04
C GLU A 79 -26.31 -24.11 -10.97
N PHE A 80 -26.29 -22.88 -10.45
CA PHE A 80 -25.89 -21.71 -11.22
C PHE A 80 -24.40 -21.78 -11.66
N LEU A 81 -23.61 -22.55 -10.91
CA LEU A 81 -22.18 -22.76 -11.16
C LEU A 81 -21.87 -24.27 -11.23
N SER A 82 -21.42 -24.74 -12.39
CA SER A 82 -21.10 -26.16 -12.63
C SER A 82 -20.13 -26.73 -11.58
N ARG A 83 -20.49 -27.87 -10.98
CA ARG A 83 -19.65 -28.56 -9.99
C ARG A 83 -18.63 -29.42 -10.72
N ASN A 84 -17.34 -29.22 -10.47
CA ASN A 84 -16.29 -30.02 -11.11
C ASN A 84 -16.35 -31.46 -10.54
N PRO A 85 -16.42 -32.53 -11.36
CA PRO A 85 -16.57 -33.91 -10.87
C PRO A 85 -15.44 -34.38 -9.93
N HIS A 86 -14.22 -33.87 -10.11
CA HIS A 86 -13.07 -34.26 -9.28
C HIS A 86 -12.86 -33.39 -8.02
N PHE A 87 -13.19 -32.09 -8.07
CA PHE A 87 -12.88 -31.14 -7.00
C PHE A 87 -14.10 -30.46 -6.37
N GLY A 88 -15.31 -30.78 -6.82
CA GLY A 88 -16.55 -30.23 -6.29
C GLY A 88 -16.63 -28.71 -6.43
N ALA A 89 -17.03 -28.04 -5.34
CA ALA A 89 -17.16 -26.58 -5.22
C ALA A 89 -15.88 -25.89 -4.72
N VAL A 90 -14.92 -26.66 -4.21
CA VAL A 90 -13.77 -26.17 -3.43
C VAL A 90 -12.92 -25.13 -4.17
N PRO A 91 -12.45 -25.37 -5.42
CA PRO A 91 -11.58 -24.40 -6.10
C PRO A 91 -12.29 -23.07 -6.36
N LYS A 92 -13.61 -23.09 -6.62
CA LYS A 92 -14.39 -21.87 -6.86
C LYS A 92 -14.58 -21.07 -5.58
N VAL A 93 -14.86 -21.74 -4.46
CA VAL A 93 -15.00 -21.11 -3.15
C VAL A 93 -13.68 -20.50 -2.68
N LEU A 94 -12.54 -21.18 -2.90
CA LEU A 94 -11.23 -20.65 -2.54
C LEU A 94 -10.86 -19.39 -3.32
N VAL A 95 -11.11 -19.38 -4.63
CA VAL A 95 -10.89 -18.17 -5.45
C VAL A 95 -11.79 -17.03 -4.98
N ALA A 96 -13.07 -17.31 -4.71
CA ALA A 96 -13.99 -16.29 -4.20
C ALA A 96 -13.56 -15.74 -2.83
N ALA A 97 -13.09 -16.61 -1.93
CA ALA A 97 -12.54 -16.20 -0.64
C ALA A 97 -11.29 -15.31 -0.80
N PHE A 98 -10.38 -15.68 -1.71
CA PHE A 98 -9.18 -14.90 -2.00
C PHE A 98 -9.53 -13.51 -2.58
N VAL A 99 -10.46 -13.45 -3.53
CA VAL A 99 -10.96 -12.18 -4.08
C VAL A 99 -11.60 -11.34 -2.97
N GLY A 100 -12.40 -11.95 -2.09
CA GLY A 100 -12.98 -11.28 -0.93
C GLY A 100 -11.93 -10.74 0.04
N HIS A 101 -10.81 -11.45 0.23
CA HIS A 101 -9.69 -10.99 1.05
C HIS A 101 -8.99 -9.77 0.45
N ILE A 102 -8.66 -9.81 -0.85
CA ILE A 102 -8.02 -8.68 -1.54
C ILE A 102 -8.94 -7.46 -1.54
N TYR A 103 -10.23 -7.66 -1.80
CA TYR A 103 -11.22 -6.59 -1.74
C TYR A 103 -11.33 -5.99 -0.32
N GLY A 104 -11.30 -6.84 0.71
CA GLY A 104 -11.30 -6.42 2.11
C GLY A 104 -10.09 -5.53 2.46
N ARG A 105 -8.89 -5.91 2.00
CA ARG A 105 -7.65 -5.12 2.16
C ARG A 105 -7.77 -3.76 1.47
N LEU A 106 -8.16 -3.74 0.19
CA LEU A 106 -8.29 -2.51 -0.60
C LEU A 106 -9.30 -1.53 0.00
N SER A 107 -10.44 -2.04 0.47
CA SER A 107 -11.47 -1.22 1.13
C SER A 107 -10.96 -0.53 2.40
N TYR A 108 -9.98 -1.10 3.10
CA TYR A 108 -9.43 -0.53 4.34
C TYR A 108 -8.24 0.42 4.11
N MET A 109 -7.59 0.39 2.94
CA MET A 109 -6.43 1.26 2.66
C MET A 109 -6.74 2.74 2.88
N SER A 110 -7.94 3.22 2.53
CA SER A 110 -8.32 4.63 2.72
C SER A 110 -8.43 5.02 4.21
N LYS A 111 -8.93 4.11 5.06
CA LYS A 111 -8.98 4.32 6.51
C LYS A 111 -7.59 4.25 7.14
N CYS A 112 -6.77 3.33 6.66
CA CYS A 112 -5.38 3.22 7.03
C CYS A 112 -4.63 4.52 6.75
N GLU A 113 -4.80 5.06 5.55
CA GLU A 113 -4.16 6.30 5.11
C GLU A 113 -4.59 7.49 5.99
N ALA A 114 -5.88 7.59 6.33
CA ALA A 114 -6.38 8.61 7.26
C ALA A 114 -5.72 8.48 8.66
N LYS A 115 -5.55 7.26 9.16
CA LYS A 115 -4.87 6.99 10.43
C LYS A 115 -3.37 7.34 10.35
N LEU A 116 -2.73 7.04 9.22
CA LEU A 116 -1.33 7.38 8.96
C LEU A 116 -1.09 8.90 8.88
N ARG A 117 -2.04 9.66 8.33
CA ARG A 117 -1.97 11.13 8.31
C ARG A 117 -2.13 11.77 9.69
N ASN A 118 -2.69 11.06 10.67
CA ASN A 118 -2.89 11.54 12.04
C ASN A 118 -1.68 11.27 12.96
N LEU A 119 -0.60 10.67 12.45
CA LEU A 119 0.60 10.47 13.25
C LEU A 119 1.23 11.81 13.69
N PRO A 120 1.92 11.82 14.84
CA PRO A 120 2.57 13.00 15.37
C PRO A 120 3.61 13.59 14.39
N THR A 121 3.83 14.90 14.47
CA THR A 121 4.59 15.71 13.50
C THR A 121 6.06 15.34 13.35
N ASN A 122 6.61 14.55 14.27
CA ASN A 122 7.95 13.98 14.22
C ASN A 122 8.09 12.84 13.20
N SER A 123 6.98 12.29 12.68
CA SER A 123 6.97 11.22 11.68
C SER A 123 7.05 11.78 10.24
N HIS A 124 8.01 11.28 9.45
CA HIS A 124 8.17 11.69 8.06
C HIS A 124 7.05 11.10 7.19
N LEU A 125 6.62 9.87 7.46
CA LEU A 125 5.57 9.17 6.71
C LEU A 125 4.24 9.92 6.79
N GLY A 126 3.86 10.39 7.99
CA GLY A 126 2.64 11.17 8.18
C GLY A 126 2.65 12.49 7.38
N ASN A 127 3.80 13.16 7.29
CA ASN A 127 3.95 14.39 6.50
C ASN A 127 3.81 14.13 5.00
N VAL A 128 4.42 13.07 4.48
CA VAL A 128 4.30 12.68 3.06
C VAL A 128 2.86 12.34 2.72
N MET A 129 2.18 11.55 3.57
CA MET A 129 0.77 11.18 3.37
C MET A 129 -0.17 12.39 3.41
N ARG A 130 0.10 13.38 4.27
CA ARG A 130 -0.65 14.65 4.32
C ARG A 130 -0.46 15.46 3.03
N LYS A 131 0.78 15.58 2.53
CA LYS A 131 1.06 16.28 1.26
C LYS A 131 0.35 15.62 0.09
N TYR A 132 0.46 14.29 -0.03
CA TYR A 132 -0.21 13.52 -1.08
C TYR A 132 -1.74 13.67 -1.03
N HIS A 133 -2.33 13.72 0.16
CA HIS A 133 -3.77 13.93 0.30
C HIS A 133 -4.24 15.29 -0.17
N LEU A 134 -3.51 16.35 0.22
CA LEU A 134 -3.82 17.73 -0.15
C LEU A 134 -3.72 17.95 -1.66
N GLU A 135 -2.76 17.30 -2.32
CA GLU A 135 -2.61 17.35 -3.78
C GLU A 135 -3.79 16.67 -4.50
N ASN A 136 -4.25 15.52 -3.99
CA ASN A 136 -5.36 14.78 -4.57
C ASN A 136 -6.76 15.31 -4.18
N ASN A 137 -6.85 16.04 -3.06
CA ASN A 137 -8.10 16.63 -2.56
C ASN A 137 -7.84 18.12 -2.31
N PRO A 138 -7.72 18.93 -3.38
CA PRO A 138 -7.48 20.35 -3.23
C PRO A 138 -8.60 20.97 -2.39
N PRO A 139 -8.29 21.75 -1.34
CA PRO A 139 -9.31 22.43 -0.56
C PRO A 139 -10.08 23.37 -1.47
N LEU A 140 -11.41 23.38 -1.36
CA LEU A 140 -12.25 24.34 -2.06
C LEU A 140 -11.85 25.75 -1.61
N ASP A 141 -11.34 26.55 -2.54
CA ASP A 141 -10.87 27.89 -2.25
C ASP A 141 -12.07 28.78 -1.85
N PRO A 142 -12.13 29.28 -0.59
CA PRO A 142 -13.27 30.05 -0.11
C PRO A 142 -13.41 31.42 -0.81
N LYS A 143 -12.43 31.84 -1.62
CA LYS A 143 -12.44 33.11 -2.36
C LYS A 143 -13.09 33.05 -3.75
N LYS A 144 -13.60 31.90 -4.20
CA LYS A 144 -14.26 31.75 -5.52
C LYS A 144 -15.79 31.69 -5.43
N ARG A 145 -16.40 32.52 -4.60
CA ARG A 145 -17.85 32.73 -4.53
C ARG A 145 -18.17 34.21 -4.73
#